data_AF-A0A812MLK3-F1
#
_entry.id   AF-A0A812MLK3-F1
#
_cell.length_a   1.000
_cell.length_b   1.000
_cell.length_c   1.000
_cell.angle_alpha   90.00
_cell.angle_beta   90.00
_cell.angle_gamma   90.00
#
_symmetry.space_group_name_H-M   'P 1'
#
loop_
_entity.id
_entity.type
_entity.pdbx_description
1 polymer ?
#
loop_
_entity_poly.entity_id
_entity_poly.type
_entity_poly.pdbx_seq_one_letter_code
_entity_poly.pdbx_strand_id
1 'polypeptide(L)'
;MTRGRLTSQVQNDQLELFRLQNQLSTGYRIFLPSDDAASAQRAMALQRTIERKDQSLTNLQGARTALATTDSALNEVNQGLNELKASALGALDSLSSDEDRQAVIDQINELMDQLVRVGNSTLSTNYLLGGAERSSIAYRETSEGYVEYLGDESSPQTFIDIGQLFNTGTSGNDVFGGLSDDIRGNSDLNAALTRETRLDQLNSGVGVTPGGSIEIRFVPTLGTSSAGAPEGSDIVVAVDGDGLRIDVTGGGITINEVGVGKTAKELGILQTGAPQASVAGSDLDPTISSATDLNDLFGSKARGRIVSGGVDNDIVLTANHNGTEYNGVTVNYANDGSAGLETADYDAMTNTLTVHVSPGVTTAVGVRNAINSMPDPPFTAELDYRDQTTPTSRGGGTVLAGADLGVAIAGGVDGQLDLDSGLLVTNGADTYTIDTSSVETVEDLLNVLNNPQYGLAATINSARDGIDVRTRRSGADFSIGENGGTTATQLGIRTYTEDARLADFNHGVGVIIPGDNDAETLAQNKFQITVTEDGVTNVYDIDPLGLTTVGDL
;
A
#
# COMPACT_ATOMS: atom_id res chain seq x y z
N MET A 1 33.91 14.86 -77.00
CA MET A 1 33.78 15.27 -75.58
C MET A 1 32.76 16.39 -75.35
N THR A 2 32.62 17.36 -76.27
CA THR A 2 31.71 18.53 -76.13
C THR A 2 30.21 18.18 -76.19
N ARG A 3 29.81 17.23 -77.05
CA ARG A 3 28.41 16.80 -77.20
C ARG A 3 27.84 16.13 -75.94
N GLY A 4 28.63 15.28 -75.27
CA GLY A 4 28.22 14.65 -74.01
C GLY A 4 28.01 15.66 -72.88
N ARG A 5 28.86 16.70 -72.79
CA ARG A 5 28.69 17.79 -71.81
C ARG A 5 27.44 18.62 -72.07
N LEU A 6 27.15 18.93 -73.33
CA LEU A 6 25.92 19.64 -73.72
C LEU A 6 24.66 18.80 -73.44
N THR A 7 24.69 17.50 -73.72
CA THR A 7 23.56 16.61 -73.40
C THR A 7 23.34 16.51 -71.88
N SER A 8 24.40 16.40 -71.08
CA SER A 8 24.28 16.41 -69.62
C SER A 8 23.79 17.76 -69.09
N GLN A 9 24.19 18.87 -69.70
CA GLN A 9 23.72 20.20 -69.31
C GLN A 9 22.23 20.38 -69.63
N VAL A 10 21.78 20.01 -70.84
CA VAL A 10 20.35 20.05 -71.20
C VAL A 10 19.51 19.12 -70.31
N GLN A 11 20.02 17.96 -69.94
CA GLN A 11 19.35 17.05 -68.99
C GLN A 11 19.23 17.66 -67.59
N ASN A 12 20.25 18.39 -67.13
CA ASN A 12 20.21 19.11 -65.85
C ASN A 12 19.22 20.29 -65.90
N ASP A 13 19.24 21.08 -66.97
CA ASP A 13 18.34 22.23 -67.14
C ASP A 13 16.86 21.77 -67.23
N GLN A 14 16.60 20.66 -67.91
CA GLN A 14 15.26 20.04 -67.96
C GLN A 14 14.80 19.56 -66.59
N LEU A 15 15.70 18.98 -65.78
CA LEU A 15 15.40 18.56 -64.41
C LEU A 15 15.13 19.76 -63.49
N GLU A 16 15.89 20.85 -63.65
CA GLU A 16 15.70 22.09 -62.88
C GLU A 16 14.39 22.80 -63.24
N LEU A 17 14.05 22.89 -64.53
CA LEU A 17 12.76 23.39 -64.98
C LEU A 17 11.60 22.54 -64.46
N PHE A 18 11.74 21.21 -64.47
CA PHE A 18 10.73 20.31 -63.90
C PHE A 18 10.55 20.53 -62.40
N ARG A 19 11.65 20.72 -61.65
CA ARG A 19 11.57 21.07 -60.22
C ARG A 19 10.87 22.40 -60.00
N LEU A 20 11.21 23.45 -60.75
CA LEU A 20 10.57 24.75 -60.65
C LEU A 20 9.08 24.70 -61.01
N GLN A 21 8.71 23.93 -62.04
CA GLN A 21 7.30 23.69 -62.40
C GLN A 21 6.54 22.98 -61.27
N ASN A 22 7.15 22.00 -60.60
CA ASN A 22 6.54 21.36 -59.44
C ASN A 22 6.42 22.31 -58.24
N GLN A 23 7.43 23.14 -57.96
CA GLN A 23 7.37 24.15 -56.89
C GLN A 23 6.26 25.18 -57.17
N LEU A 24 6.11 25.62 -58.42
CA LEU A 24 5.04 26.54 -58.83
C LEU A 24 3.65 25.90 -58.74
N SER A 25 3.52 24.63 -59.13
CA SER A 25 2.25 23.90 -59.09
C SER A 25 1.79 23.58 -57.66
N THR A 26 2.72 23.14 -56.81
CA THR A 26 2.41 22.71 -55.43
C THR A 26 2.50 23.85 -54.41
N GLY A 27 3.20 24.94 -54.72
CA GLY A 27 3.52 26.02 -53.77
C GLY A 27 4.62 25.66 -52.77
N TYR A 28 5.14 24.43 -52.78
CA TYR A 28 6.16 23.98 -51.84
C TYR A 28 7.55 23.99 -52.48
N ARG A 29 8.52 24.63 -51.81
CA ARG A 29 9.94 24.61 -52.23
C ARG A 29 10.56 23.20 -52.16
N ILE A 30 10.12 22.37 -51.23
CA ILE A 30 10.63 21.01 -50.98
C ILE A 30 9.48 20.04 -51.21
N PHE A 31 9.61 19.16 -52.20
CA PHE A 31 8.59 18.17 -52.53
C PHE A 31 9.00 16.76 -52.07
N LEU A 32 10.26 16.38 -52.27
CA LEU A 32 10.81 15.13 -51.77
C LEU A 32 11.88 15.41 -50.68
N PRO A 33 11.96 14.61 -49.60
CA PRO A 33 13.02 14.74 -48.60
C PRO A 33 14.45 14.66 -49.19
N SER A 34 14.61 13.99 -50.33
CA SER A 34 15.86 13.87 -51.07
C SER A 34 16.30 15.17 -51.77
N ASP A 35 15.39 16.12 -52.00
CA ASP A 35 15.71 17.38 -52.70
C ASP A 35 16.53 18.33 -51.82
N ASP A 36 16.27 18.35 -50.50
CA ASP A 36 17.07 19.04 -49.48
C ASP A 36 16.83 18.37 -48.12
N ALA A 37 17.69 17.41 -47.75
CA ALA A 37 17.52 16.63 -46.53
C ALA A 37 17.53 17.48 -45.26
N ALA A 38 18.39 18.50 -45.16
CA ALA A 38 18.53 19.32 -43.96
C ALA A 38 17.32 20.26 -43.77
N SER A 39 16.80 20.84 -44.85
CA SER A 39 15.59 21.65 -44.77
C SER A 39 14.33 20.79 -44.61
N ALA A 40 14.27 19.60 -45.23
CA ALA A 40 13.18 18.65 -45.04
C ALA A 40 13.08 18.18 -43.59
N GLN A 41 14.21 17.85 -42.94
CA GLN A 41 14.25 17.48 -41.52
C GLN A 41 13.68 18.59 -40.63
N ARG A 42 14.07 19.85 -40.88
CA ARG A 42 13.54 21.02 -40.15
C ARG A 42 12.06 21.25 -40.41
N ALA A 43 11.63 21.15 -41.67
CA ALA A 43 10.21 21.28 -42.05
C ALA A 43 9.35 20.20 -41.39
N MET A 44 9.80 18.94 -41.37
CA MET A 44 9.11 17.84 -40.68
C MET A 44 9.05 18.06 -39.16
N ALA A 45 10.14 18.54 -38.54
CA ALA A 45 10.13 18.85 -37.11
C ALA A 45 9.15 19.99 -36.76
N LEU A 46 9.10 21.03 -37.60
CA LEU A 46 8.13 22.12 -37.45
C LEU A 46 6.70 21.63 -37.70
N GLN A 47 6.47 20.80 -38.72
CA GLN A 47 5.17 20.21 -39.03
C GLN A 47 4.65 19.39 -37.84
N ARG A 48 5.47 18.52 -37.25
CA ARG A 48 5.12 17.81 -36.00
C ARG A 48 4.81 18.77 -34.86
N THR A 49 5.52 19.90 -34.78
CA THR A 49 5.26 20.92 -33.75
C THR A 49 3.91 21.60 -33.99
N ILE A 50 3.57 21.92 -35.23
CA ILE A 50 2.27 22.50 -35.62
C ILE A 50 1.14 21.52 -35.28
N GLU A 51 1.26 20.25 -35.70
CA GLU A 51 0.24 19.22 -35.41
C GLU A 51 0.02 19.05 -33.90
N ARG A 52 1.09 19.09 -33.09
CA ARG A 52 0.97 19.07 -31.63
C ARG A 52 0.29 20.33 -31.08
N LYS A 53 0.58 21.51 -31.65
CA LYS A 53 -0.07 22.77 -31.26
C LYS A 53 -1.55 22.80 -31.66
N ASP A 54 -1.91 22.23 -32.80
CA ASP A 54 -3.31 22.08 -33.23
C ASP A 54 -4.08 21.13 -32.29
N GLN A 55 -3.46 20.04 -31.84
CA GLN A 55 -4.02 19.17 -30.81
C GLN A 55 -4.18 19.93 -29.48
N SER A 56 -3.18 20.70 -29.05
CA SER A 56 -3.28 21.54 -27.85
C SER A 56 -4.39 22.58 -27.95
N LEU A 57 -4.61 23.18 -29.13
CA LEU A 57 -5.73 24.10 -29.36
C LEU A 57 -7.08 23.41 -29.21
N THR A 58 -7.19 22.18 -29.72
CA THR A 58 -8.39 21.34 -29.59
C THR A 58 -8.65 20.98 -28.12
N ASN A 59 -7.61 20.57 -27.39
CA ASN A 59 -7.68 20.30 -25.95
C ASN A 59 -8.09 21.55 -25.15
N LEU A 60 -7.55 22.72 -25.50
CA LEU A 60 -7.87 23.99 -24.83
C LEU A 60 -9.32 24.41 -25.06
N GLN A 61 -9.85 24.21 -26.27
CA GLN A 61 -11.27 24.43 -26.55
C GLN A 61 -12.15 23.47 -25.73
N GLY A 62 -11.78 22.20 -25.64
CA GLY A 62 -12.44 21.22 -24.77
C GLY A 62 -12.42 21.61 -23.30
N ALA A 63 -11.25 22.02 -22.79
CA ALA A 63 -11.06 22.48 -21.42
C ALA A 63 -11.92 23.71 -21.10
N ARG A 64 -12.00 24.69 -22.01
CA ARG A 64 -12.86 25.88 -21.84
C ARG A 64 -14.33 25.51 -21.75
N THR A 65 -14.79 24.61 -22.61
CA THR A 65 -16.17 24.12 -22.57
C THR A 65 -16.46 23.40 -21.26
N ALA A 66 -15.57 22.50 -20.82
CA ALA A 66 -15.70 21.80 -19.55
C ALA A 66 -15.79 22.77 -18.36
N LEU A 67 -14.86 23.72 -18.25
CA LEU A 67 -14.85 24.71 -17.18
C LEU A 67 -16.10 25.59 -17.19
N ALA A 68 -16.59 26.01 -18.37
CA ALA A 68 -17.83 26.78 -18.47
C ALA A 68 -19.06 25.98 -18.04
N THR A 69 -19.13 24.69 -18.37
CA THR A 69 -20.24 23.83 -17.91
C THR A 69 -20.16 23.56 -16.42
N THR A 70 -18.96 23.33 -15.87
CA THR A 70 -18.74 23.21 -14.43
C THR A 70 -19.14 24.50 -13.71
N ASP A 71 -18.77 25.68 -14.21
CA ASP A 71 -19.15 26.98 -13.61
C ASP A 71 -20.68 27.19 -13.59
N SER A 72 -21.38 26.82 -14.66
CA SER A 72 -22.85 26.84 -14.67
C SER A 72 -23.44 25.90 -13.62
N ALA A 73 -22.94 24.66 -13.52
CA ALA A 73 -23.39 23.70 -12.51
C ALA A 73 -23.15 24.25 -11.09
N LEU A 74 -21.97 24.81 -10.80
CA LEU A 74 -21.67 25.41 -9.49
C LEU A 74 -22.57 26.60 -9.15
N ASN A 75 -22.96 27.40 -10.15
CA ASN A 75 -23.92 28.48 -9.94
C ASN A 75 -25.32 27.94 -9.60
N GLU A 76 -25.74 26.80 -10.17
CA GLU A 76 -26.98 26.12 -9.81
C GLU A 76 -26.90 25.52 -8.40
N VAL A 77 -25.77 24.93 -8.03
CA VAL A 77 -25.51 24.46 -6.66
C VAL A 77 -25.62 25.59 -5.65
N ASN A 78 -24.98 26.73 -5.92
CA ASN A 78 -25.02 27.89 -5.04
C ASN A 78 -26.46 28.39 -4.81
N GLN A 79 -27.26 28.45 -5.87
CA GLN A 79 -28.68 28.82 -5.77
C GLN A 79 -29.48 27.82 -4.93
N GLY A 80 -29.35 26.52 -5.21
CA GLY A 80 -30.04 25.47 -4.46
C GLY A 80 -29.67 25.45 -2.97
N LEU A 81 -28.39 25.64 -2.62
CA LEU A 81 -27.95 25.73 -1.22
C LEU A 81 -28.50 26.97 -0.50
N ASN A 82 -28.60 28.10 -1.19
CA ASN A 82 -29.20 29.31 -0.61
C ASN A 82 -30.71 29.13 -0.37
N GLU A 83 -31.42 28.46 -1.28
CA GLU A 83 -32.83 28.12 -1.13
C GLU A 83 -33.05 27.11 0.01
N LEU A 84 -32.22 26.07 0.09
CA LEU A 84 -32.27 25.08 1.17
C LEU A 84 -32.03 25.74 2.53
N LYS A 85 -31.03 26.62 2.62
CA LYS A 85 -30.76 27.42 3.82
C LYS A 85 -31.93 28.32 4.20
N ALA A 86 -32.57 28.97 3.21
CA ALA A 86 -33.74 29.82 3.47
C ALA A 86 -34.93 29.00 4.00
N SER A 87 -35.20 27.83 3.42
CA SER A 87 -36.24 26.90 3.88
C SER A 87 -35.97 26.41 5.31
N ALA A 88 -34.72 26.02 5.60
CA ALA A 88 -34.32 25.57 6.94
C ALA A 88 -34.40 26.69 8.00
N LEU A 89 -34.01 27.92 7.66
CA LEU A 89 -34.14 29.07 8.57
C LEU A 89 -35.61 29.46 8.79
N GLY A 90 -36.44 29.39 7.75
CA GLY A 90 -37.88 29.58 7.86
C GLY A 90 -38.53 28.56 8.81
N ALA A 91 -37.99 27.34 8.84
CA ALA A 91 -38.45 26.29 9.74
C ALA A 91 -38.20 26.59 11.24
N LEU A 92 -37.14 27.36 11.53
CA LEU A 92 -36.75 27.70 12.91
C LEU A 92 -37.58 28.85 13.51
N ASP A 93 -38.09 29.75 12.68
CA ASP A 93 -38.71 31.01 13.14
C ASP A 93 -40.21 30.88 13.47
N SER A 94 -40.97 30.00 12.79
CA SER A 94 -42.44 30.01 12.94
C SER A 94 -43.24 28.76 12.54
N LEU A 95 -42.74 27.54 12.72
CA LEU A 95 -43.54 26.33 12.42
C LEU A 95 -44.49 25.97 13.58
N SER A 96 -45.76 26.32 13.41
CA SER A 96 -46.81 26.14 14.41
C SER A 96 -47.52 24.77 14.40
N SER A 97 -47.46 24.02 13.29
CA SER A 97 -48.10 22.71 13.14
C SER A 97 -47.16 21.65 12.53
N ASP A 98 -47.52 20.38 12.71
CA ASP A 98 -46.79 19.25 12.12
C ASP A 98 -46.97 19.22 10.59
N GLU A 99 -48.12 19.68 10.08
CA GLU A 99 -48.36 19.79 8.64
C GLU A 99 -47.46 20.84 7.97
N ASP A 100 -47.21 21.99 8.62
CA ASP A 100 -46.30 23.02 8.10
C ASP A 100 -44.85 22.50 8.11
N ARG A 101 -44.46 21.72 9.12
CA ARG A 101 -43.15 21.04 9.19
C ARG A 101 -42.98 20.05 8.05
N GLN A 102 -43.99 19.23 7.78
CA GLN A 102 -43.94 18.25 6.70
C GLN A 102 -43.80 18.92 5.33
N ALA A 103 -44.54 20.00 5.07
CA ALA A 103 -44.43 20.73 3.80
C ALA A 103 -43.02 21.31 3.57
N VAL A 104 -42.36 21.78 4.62
CA VAL A 104 -40.97 22.27 4.52
C VAL A 104 -39.98 21.10 4.31
N ILE A 105 -40.19 19.96 4.97
CA ILE A 105 -39.39 18.74 4.73
C ILE A 105 -39.49 18.31 3.26
N ASP A 106 -40.70 18.25 2.71
CA ASP A 106 -40.93 17.89 1.31
C ASP A 106 -40.20 18.86 0.35
N GLN A 107 -40.20 20.16 0.66
CA GLN A 107 -39.46 21.15 -0.11
C GLN A 107 -37.95 20.98 0.00
N ILE A 108 -37.42 20.69 1.20
CA ILE A 108 -35.98 20.43 1.40
C ILE A 108 -35.56 19.18 0.63
N ASN A 109 -36.37 18.13 0.64
CA ASN A 109 -36.08 16.90 -0.10
C ASN A 109 -36.04 17.15 -1.62
N GLU A 110 -36.99 17.88 -2.19
CA GLU A 110 -36.94 18.22 -3.63
C GLU A 110 -35.71 19.07 -3.99
N LEU A 111 -35.30 20.01 -3.12
CA LEU A 111 -34.07 20.78 -3.30
C LEU A 111 -32.83 19.89 -3.23
N MET A 112 -32.81 18.90 -2.34
CA MET A 112 -31.73 17.93 -2.23
C MET A 112 -31.64 17.07 -3.51
N ASP A 113 -32.77 16.54 -3.99
CA ASP A 113 -32.84 15.79 -5.24
C ASP A 113 -32.35 16.64 -6.42
N GLN A 114 -32.69 17.93 -6.45
CA GLN A 114 -32.20 18.86 -7.46
C GLN A 114 -30.68 19.03 -7.37
N LEU A 115 -30.12 19.19 -6.18
CA LEU A 115 -28.67 19.30 -5.98
C LEU A 115 -27.94 18.02 -6.41
N VAL A 116 -28.49 16.84 -6.13
CA VAL A 116 -27.95 15.55 -6.59
C VAL A 116 -27.98 15.47 -8.12
N ARG A 117 -29.06 15.92 -8.77
CA ARG A 117 -29.14 16.00 -10.24
C ARG A 117 -28.08 16.94 -10.82
N VAL A 118 -27.88 18.11 -10.24
CA VAL A 118 -26.82 19.05 -10.64
C VAL A 118 -25.44 18.46 -10.39
N GLY A 119 -25.25 17.75 -9.27
CA GLY A 119 -24.05 16.99 -8.93
C GLY A 119 -23.66 15.97 -10.00
N ASN A 120 -24.66 15.39 -10.65
CA ASN A 120 -24.54 14.43 -11.75
C ASN A 120 -24.56 15.08 -13.15
N SER A 121 -24.28 16.38 -13.26
CA SER A 121 -24.20 17.07 -14.55
C SER A 121 -23.15 16.44 -15.47
N THR A 122 -23.50 16.29 -16.75
CA THR A 122 -22.64 15.67 -17.76
C THR A 122 -22.19 16.66 -18.83
N LEU A 123 -21.00 16.44 -19.37
CA LEU A 123 -20.55 17.03 -20.62
C LEU A 123 -20.31 15.91 -21.62
N SER A 124 -21.14 15.86 -22.66
CA SER A 124 -21.20 14.76 -23.62
C SER A 124 -21.51 13.42 -22.91
N THR A 125 -20.52 12.56 -22.69
CA THR A 125 -20.69 11.27 -22.00
C THR A 125 -20.08 11.26 -20.60
N ASN A 126 -19.46 12.36 -20.17
CA ASN A 126 -18.61 12.41 -19.00
C ASN A 126 -19.26 13.18 -17.86
N TYR A 127 -19.28 12.62 -16.65
CA TYR A 127 -19.72 13.32 -15.44
C TYR A 127 -18.67 14.35 -15.01
N LEU A 128 -19.12 15.57 -14.77
CA LEU A 128 -18.24 16.72 -14.53
C LEU A 128 -17.59 16.69 -13.15
N LEU A 129 -18.31 16.17 -12.15
CA LEU A 129 -17.92 16.16 -10.75
C LEU A 129 -17.49 14.76 -10.26
N GLY A 130 -17.25 13.81 -11.17
CA GLY A 130 -16.80 12.46 -10.84
C GLY A 130 -15.30 12.33 -10.52
N GLY A 131 -14.52 13.41 -10.65
CA GLY A 131 -13.06 13.35 -10.52
C GLY A 131 -12.40 12.80 -11.79
N ALA A 132 -11.47 11.85 -11.68
CA ALA A 132 -10.89 11.11 -12.81
C ALA A 132 -11.90 10.09 -13.38
N GLU A 133 -12.71 9.48 -12.52
CA GLU A 133 -13.79 8.59 -12.92
C GLU A 133 -14.98 9.35 -13.49
N ARG A 134 -14.95 9.57 -14.82
CA ARG A 134 -15.98 10.35 -15.54
C ARG A 134 -17.04 9.52 -16.23
N SER A 135 -16.92 8.20 -16.23
CA SER A 135 -17.83 7.31 -16.97
C SER A 135 -19.03 6.83 -16.14
N SER A 136 -19.03 7.10 -14.83
CA SER A 136 -20.06 6.72 -13.87
C SER A 136 -20.66 7.95 -13.19
N ILE A 137 -21.90 7.81 -12.69
CA ILE A 137 -22.54 8.84 -11.88
C ILE A 137 -21.64 9.23 -10.70
N ALA A 138 -21.66 10.51 -10.34
CA ALA A 138 -20.85 11.05 -9.25
C ALA A 138 -21.56 10.88 -7.89
N TYR A 139 -22.89 11.08 -7.87
CA TYR A 139 -23.70 11.00 -6.66
C TYR A 139 -24.84 10.00 -6.82
N ARG A 140 -25.11 9.24 -5.76
CA ARG A 140 -26.21 8.26 -5.69
C ARG A 140 -26.95 8.38 -4.38
N GLU A 141 -28.27 8.40 -4.41
CA GLU A 141 -29.08 8.27 -3.20
C GLU A 141 -29.21 6.81 -2.76
N THR A 142 -29.11 6.55 -1.46
CA THR A 142 -29.34 5.23 -0.85
C THR A 142 -30.80 5.06 -0.45
N SER A 143 -31.22 3.82 -0.17
CA SER A 143 -32.55 3.49 0.33
C SER A 143 -32.89 4.16 1.66
N GLU A 144 -31.90 4.48 2.48
CA GLU A 144 -32.10 5.14 3.78
C GLU A 144 -32.09 6.67 3.69
N GLY A 145 -31.97 7.24 2.49
CA GLY A 145 -31.95 8.70 2.28
C GLY A 145 -30.59 9.37 2.43
N TYR A 146 -29.49 8.60 2.44
CA TYR A 146 -28.14 9.16 2.36
C TYR A 146 -27.75 9.46 0.91
N VAL A 147 -26.85 10.43 0.72
CA VAL A 147 -26.22 10.70 -0.58
C VAL A 147 -24.79 10.18 -0.56
N GLU A 148 -24.48 9.27 -1.49
CA GLU A 148 -23.19 8.63 -1.64
C GLU A 148 -22.38 9.23 -2.79
N TYR A 149 -21.10 9.54 -2.52
CA TYR A 149 -20.16 9.99 -3.55
C TYR A 149 -19.34 8.82 -4.13
N LEU A 150 -19.52 8.58 -5.43
CA LEU A 150 -18.90 7.49 -6.17
C LEU A 150 -17.71 7.94 -7.04
N GLY A 151 -17.44 9.25 -7.08
CA GLY A 151 -16.25 9.79 -7.73
C GLY A 151 -14.99 9.69 -6.87
N ASP A 152 -13.94 10.37 -7.34
CA ASP A 152 -12.66 10.51 -6.65
C ASP A 152 -12.29 12.00 -6.45
N GLU A 153 -11.29 12.27 -5.60
CA GLU A 153 -10.84 13.62 -5.28
C GLU A 153 -9.92 14.24 -6.34
N SER A 154 -9.63 13.52 -7.43
CA SER A 154 -8.69 14.02 -8.42
C SER A 154 -9.32 15.12 -9.29
N SER A 155 -8.53 16.16 -9.52
CA SER A 155 -8.91 17.18 -10.48
C SER A 155 -8.68 16.67 -11.91
N PRO A 156 -9.65 16.82 -12.83
CA PRO A 156 -9.44 16.56 -14.25
C PRO A 156 -8.25 17.31 -14.81
N GLN A 157 -7.41 16.67 -15.63
CA GLN A 157 -6.29 17.36 -16.27
C GLN A 157 -6.20 17.08 -17.77
N THR A 158 -5.77 18.09 -18.54
CA THR A 158 -5.48 17.94 -19.97
C THR A 158 -4.24 18.73 -20.39
N PHE A 159 -3.60 18.33 -21.49
CA PHE A 159 -2.48 19.08 -22.05
C PHE A 159 -2.97 20.31 -22.81
N ILE A 160 -2.67 21.50 -22.29
CA ILE A 160 -2.96 22.78 -22.95
C ILE A 160 -1.78 23.29 -23.80
N ASP A 161 -0.60 22.71 -23.60
CA ASP A 161 0.59 22.90 -24.44
C ASP A 161 1.50 21.65 -24.39
N ILE A 162 2.58 21.68 -25.16
CA ILE A 162 3.65 20.70 -25.21
C ILE A 162 4.26 20.50 -23.82
N GLY A 163 3.87 19.41 -23.17
CA GLY A 163 4.36 19.04 -21.84
C GLY A 163 3.77 19.87 -20.70
N GLN A 164 2.73 20.68 -20.96
CA GLN A 164 2.03 21.45 -19.93
C GLN A 164 0.66 20.88 -19.68
N LEU A 165 0.48 20.33 -18.47
CA LEU A 165 -0.78 19.81 -17.98
C LEU A 165 -1.52 20.89 -17.17
N PHE A 166 -2.84 20.96 -17.31
CA PHE A 166 -3.68 21.95 -16.64
C PHE A 166 -4.96 21.33 -16.09
N ASN A 167 -5.40 21.76 -14.91
CA ASN A 167 -6.63 21.28 -14.28
C ASN A 167 -7.85 21.86 -15.01
N THR A 168 -8.72 21.00 -15.52
CA THR A 168 -9.89 21.37 -16.34
C THR A 168 -11.22 21.21 -15.60
N GLY A 169 -11.19 21.06 -14.29
CA GLY A 169 -12.38 20.93 -13.46
C GLY A 169 -12.02 20.76 -11.99
N THR A 170 -13.05 20.44 -11.21
CA THR A 170 -12.99 20.18 -9.76
C THR A 170 -13.66 18.84 -9.49
N SER A 171 -13.28 18.16 -8.41
CA SER A 171 -13.99 16.95 -7.98
C SER A 171 -15.32 17.33 -7.34
N GLY A 172 -16.26 16.39 -7.27
CA GLY A 172 -17.50 16.56 -6.53
C GLY A 172 -17.22 16.71 -5.04
N ASN A 173 -16.26 15.95 -4.52
CA ASN A 173 -15.82 16.05 -3.14
C ASN A 173 -15.38 17.49 -2.77
N ASP A 174 -14.64 18.19 -3.64
CA ASP A 174 -14.25 19.59 -3.39
C ASP A 174 -15.44 20.57 -3.38
N VAL A 175 -16.55 20.21 -4.04
CA VAL A 175 -17.72 21.07 -4.23
C VAL A 175 -18.77 20.87 -3.13
N PHE A 176 -19.17 19.62 -2.90
CA PHE A 176 -20.24 19.26 -1.97
C PHE A 176 -19.72 18.59 -0.69
N GLY A 177 -18.43 18.24 -0.63
CA GLY A 177 -18.03 17.09 0.15
C GLY A 177 -18.49 15.80 -0.52
N GLY A 178 -18.26 14.66 0.12
CA GLY A 178 -18.74 13.38 -0.38
C GLY A 178 -18.03 12.21 0.27
N LEU A 179 -16.76 12.40 0.58
CA LEU A 179 -16.00 11.51 1.45
C LEU A 179 -15.91 12.17 2.84
N SER A 180 -16.09 11.38 3.90
CA SER A 180 -15.86 11.85 5.27
C SER A 180 -14.40 12.25 5.50
N ASP A 181 -14.12 12.82 6.67
CA ASP A 181 -12.74 12.81 7.18
C ASP A 181 -12.24 11.36 7.31
N ASP A 182 -10.94 11.18 7.15
CA ASP A 182 -10.28 9.88 7.26
C ASP A 182 -10.35 9.38 8.70
N ILE A 183 -10.80 8.14 8.87
CA ILE A 183 -10.32 7.33 9.98
C ILE A 183 -8.90 6.93 9.59
N ARG A 184 -7.94 7.70 10.10
CA ARG A 184 -6.53 7.48 9.81
C ARG A 184 -6.03 6.23 10.52
N GLY A 185 -5.40 5.35 9.76
CA GLY A 185 -4.59 4.28 10.31
C GLY A 185 -3.50 4.90 11.18
N ASN A 186 -3.64 4.80 12.50
CA ASN A 186 -2.65 5.35 13.45
C ASN A 186 -1.57 4.32 13.84
N SER A 187 -1.68 3.11 13.31
CA SER A 187 -0.71 2.04 13.45
C SER A 187 0.24 2.06 12.26
N ASP A 188 1.54 2.06 12.57
CA ASP A 188 2.56 1.65 11.61
C ASP A 188 2.41 0.13 11.41
N LEU A 189 2.01 -0.28 10.22
CA LEU A 189 1.85 -1.68 9.86
C LEU A 189 3.19 -2.39 9.68
N ASN A 190 4.32 -1.70 9.86
CA ASN A 190 5.69 -2.22 9.92
C ASN A 190 5.92 -3.40 8.99
N ALA A 191 5.99 -3.11 7.69
CA ALA A 191 6.06 -4.15 6.67
C ALA A 191 7.42 -4.85 6.73
N ALA A 192 7.41 -6.18 6.80
CA ALA A 192 8.62 -6.97 6.86
C ALA A 192 9.50 -6.76 5.62
N LEU A 193 10.82 -6.77 5.83
CA LEU A 193 11.77 -6.75 4.73
C LEU A 193 11.76 -8.08 3.98
N THR A 194 11.73 -8.01 2.65
CA THR A 194 11.82 -9.18 1.76
C THR A 194 12.90 -8.95 0.69
N ARG A 195 13.24 -10.00 -0.05
CA ARG A 195 14.16 -9.88 -1.19
C ARG A 195 13.57 -9.11 -2.37
N GLU A 196 12.25 -9.03 -2.44
CA GLU A 196 11.51 -8.31 -3.49
C GLU A 196 11.25 -6.85 -3.11
N THR A 197 11.47 -6.48 -1.83
CA THR A 197 11.37 -5.10 -1.36
C THR A 197 12.37 -4.24 -2.12
N ARG A 198 11.86 -3.20 -2.79
CA ARG A 198 12.71 -2.32 -3.59
C ARG A 198 13.46 -1.35 -2.69
N LEU A 199 14.67 -0.97 -3.11
CA LEU A 199 15.52 -0.03 -2.36
C LEU A 199 14.91 1.38 -2.23
N ASP A 200 13.95 1.76 -3.08
CA ASP A 200 13.23 3.03 -2.99
C ASP A 200 12.04 2.99 -2.03
N GLN A 201 11.68 1.82 -1.51
CA GLN A 201 10.64 1.65 -0.50
C GLN A 201 11.18 1.71 0.93
N LEU A 202 12.50 1.56 1.10
CA LEU A 202 13.15 1.53 2.41
C LEU A 202 13.18 2.93 3.07
N ASN A 203 13.43 2.96 4.37
CA ASN A 203 13.53 4.15 5.20
C ASN A 203 12.27 5.02 5.09
N SER A 204 11.10 4.43 5.31
CA SER A 204 9.79 5.08 5.17
C SER A 204 9.61 5.71 3.78
N GLY A 205 10.14 5.06 2.74
CA GLY A 205 10.02 5.48 1.34
C GLY A 205 11.01 6.58 0.90
N VAL A 206 11.94 6.99 1.77
CA VAL A 206 13.06 7.88 1.37
C VAL A 206 14.03 7.14 0.43
N GLY A 207 14.12 5.83 0.60
CA GLY A 207 14.97 4.93 -0.16
C GLY A 207 16.44 4.97 0.23
N VAL A 208 17.26 4.31 -0.58
CA VAL A 208 18.72 4.29 -0.45
C VAL A 208 19.36 5.13 -1.57
N THR A 209 20.38 5.92 -1.24
CA THR A 209 21.05 6.81 -2.18
C THR A 209 21.67 6.02 -3.36
N PRO A 210 21.27 6.28 -4.61
CA PRO A 210 21.83 5.58 -5.77
C PRO A 210 23.32 5.88 -5.98
N GLY A 211 24.08 4.88 -6.43
CA GLY A 211 25.51 5.03 -6.74
C GLY A 211 26.42 5.22 -5.51
N GLY A 212 25.89 5.02 -4.30
CA GLY A 212 26.69 4.97 -3.08
C GLY A 212 27.63 3.77 -3.03
N SER A 213 28.56 3.78 -2.08
CA SER A 213 29.55 2.73 -1.90
C SER A 213 29.78 2.45 -0.42
N ILE A 214 30.00 1.19 -0.09
CA ILE A 214 30.20 0.69 1.27
C ILE A 214 31.57 0.01 1.33
N GLU A 215 32.31 0.22 2.41
CA GLU A 215 33.54 -0.51 2.71
C GLU A 215 33.25 -1.59 3.75
N ILE A 216 33.40 -2.86 3.37
CA ILE A 216 33.40 -3.98 4.32
C ILE A 216 34.83 -4.46 4.50
N ARG A 217 35.35 -4.35 5.72
CA ARG A 217 36.70 -4.76 6.07
C ARG A 217 36.65 -5.99 6.97
N PHE A 218 37.17 -7.11 6.45
CA PHE A 218 37.36 -8.33 7.22
C PHE A 218 38.65 -8.26 8.07
N VAL A 219 38.54 -8.75 9.30
CA VAL A 219 39.61 -8.86 10.29
C VAL A 219 39.66 -10.31 10.78
N PRO A 220 40.64 -11.11 10.32
CA PRO A 220 40.74 -12.51 10.71
C PRO A 220 41.13 -12.67 12.19
N THR A 221 40.70 -13.76 12.81
CA THR A 221 41.15 -14.11 14.17
C THR A 221 42.62 -14.55 14.11
N LEU A 222 43.49 -13.93 14.92
CA LEU A 222 44.93 -14.23 14.95
C LEU A 222 45.17 -15.70 15.35
N GLY A 223 45.49 -16.55 14.38
CA GLY A 223 45.72 -17.99 14.60
C GLY A 223 46.12 -18.81 13.38
N THR A 224 45.86 -18.35 12.15
CA THR A 224 46.34 -19.01 10.93
C THR A 224 47.29 -18.09 10.15
N SER A 225 48.51 -18.58 9.96
CA SER A 225 49.62 -17.89 9.30
C SER A 225 49.45 -17.91 7.78
N SER A 226 48.51 -17.14 7.26
CA SER A 226 48.47 -16.73 5.86
C SER A 226 47.82 -15.37 5.75
N ALA A 227 48.58 -14.39 5.25
CA ALA A 227 48.15 -13.00 5.02
C ALA A 227 47.19 -12.88 3.81
N GLY A 228 46.12 -13.67 3.82
CA GLY A 228 45.01 -13.62 2.89
C GLY A 228 43.72 -14.00 3.62
N ALA A 229 42.58 -13.50 3.16
CA ALA A 229 41.29 -14.04 3.57
C ALA A 229 41.35 -15.57 3.41
N PRO A 230 40.97 -16.37 4.42
CA PRO A 230 40.92 -17.83 4.28
C PRO A 230 40.21 -18.20 2.98
N GLU A 231 40.72 -19.18 2.22
CA GLU A 231 39.87 -19.82 1.19
C GLU A 231 38.57 -20.27 1.89
N GLY A 232 37.43 -19.67 1.52
CA GLY A 232 36.12 -19.92 2.14
C GLY A 232 35.68 -18.97 3.26
N SER A 233 36.31 -17.82 3.49
CA SER A 233 35.70 -16.77 4.33
C SER A 233 34.60 -16.05 3.55
N ASP A 234 33.41 -16.64 3.53
CA ASP A 234 32.25 -16.06 2.87
C ASP A 234 31.65 -14.94 3.73
N ILE A 235 31.46 -13.77 3.12
CA ILE A 235 30.59 -12.73 3.67
C ILE A 235 29.17 -13.08 3.20
N VAL A 236 28.31 -13.43 4.13
CA VAL A 236 26.92 -13.78 3.85
C VAL A 236 26.04 -12.61 4.23
N VAL A 237 25.27 -12.11 3.26
CA VAL A 237 24.24 -11.09 3.51
C VAL A 237 22.88 -11.76 3.48
N ALA A 238 22.06 -11.54 4.51
CA ALA A 238 20.71 -12.05 4.60
C ALA A 238 19.76 -10.92 4.99
N VAL A 239 18.49 -11.10 4.63
CA VAL A 239 17.40 -10.36 5.26
C VAL A 239 17.08 -11.07 6.56
N ASP A 240 17.06 -10.33 7.67
CA ASP A 240 16.87 -10.82 9.03
C ASP A 240 15.85 -9.93 9.72
N GLY A 241 14.60 -10.43 9.82
CA GLY A 241 13.46 -9.60 10.19
C GLY A 241 13.31 -8.40 9.26
N ASP A 242 13.29 -7.21 9.86
CA ASP A 242 13.10 -5.94 9.17
C ASP A 242 14.42 -5.29 8.72
N GLY A 243 15.56 -5.96 8.98
CA GLY A 243 16.90 -5.48 8.70
C GLY A 243 17.74 -6.40 7.82
N LEU A 244 18.97 -5.98 7.55
CA LEU A 244 19.98 -6.81 6.90
C LEU A 244 20.96 -7.37 7.93
N ARG A 245 21.25 -8.67 7.87
CA ARG A 245 22.33 -9.29 8.65
C ARG A 245 23.51 -9.63 7.75
N ILE A 246 24.71 -9.37 8.25
CA ILE A 246 25.96 -9.72 7.58
C ILE A 246 26.79 -10.59 8.51
N ASP A 247 27.00 -11.83 8.08
CA ASP A 247 27.78 -12.83 8.82
C ASP A 247 29.10 -13.11 8.13
N VAL A 248 30.13 -13.42 8.93
CA VAL A 248 31.41 -13.90 8.44
C VAL A 248 31.94 -15.04 9.30
N THR A 249 32.66 -15.98 8.67
CA THR A 249 33.34 -17.08 9.36
C THR A 249 34.85 -16.78 9.50
N GLY A 250 35.46 -17.24 10.60
CA GLY A 250 36.92 -17.16 10.80
C GLY A 250 37.49 -15.77 11.17
N GLY A 251 36.64 -14.81 11.54
CA GLY A 251 37.06 -13.47 11.94
C GLY A 251 35.87 -12.57 12.28
N GLY A 252 36.07 -11.26 12.14
CA GLY A 252 34.99 -10.26 12.24
C GLY A 252 35.07 -9.23 11.11
N ILE A 253 34.00 -8.48 10.92
CA ILE A 253 33.91 -7.39 9.94
C ILE A 253 33.68 -6.04 10.62
N THR A 254 34.18 -4.99 9.99
CA THR A 254 33.73 -3.60 10.21
C THR A 254 33.13 -3.08 8.92
N ILE A 255 32.06 -2.30 9.01
CA ILE A 255 31.32 -1.79 7.85
C ILE A 255 31.30 -0.27 7.95
N ASN A 256 31.90 0.41 6.98
CA ASN A 256 32.06 1.86 6.96
C ASN A 256 31.48 2.49 5.70
N GLU A 257 31.21 3.79 5.78
CA GLU A 257 30.90 4.61 4.60
C GLU A 257 32.16 4.88 3.77
N VAL A 258 31.97 4.96 2.46
CA VAL A 258 33.02 5.43 1.54
C VAL A 258 32.90 6.94 1.33
N GLY A 259 33.91 7.70 1.75
CA GLY A 259 33.95 9.15 1.57
C GLY A 259 32.88 9.87 2.38
N VAL A 260 31.97 10.60 1.71
CA VAL A 260 30.82 11.30 2.33
C VAL A 260 29.50 10.55 2.13
N GLY A 261 29.58 9.28 1.72
CA GLY A 261 28.41 8.40 1.55
C GLY A 261 27.64 8.16 2.84
N LYS A 262 26.40 7.68 2.70
CA LYS A 262 25.50 7.29 3.80
C LYS A 262 24.84 5.93 3.56
N THR A 263 25.34 5.16 2.59
CA THR A 263 24.68 3.95 2.10
C THR A 263 24.73 2.82 3.13
N ALA A 264 25.81 2.69 3.89
CA ALA A 264 25.86 1.70 4.96
C ALA A 264 24.85 2.02 6.06
N LYS A 265 24.66 3.31 6.36
CA LYS A 265 23.65 3.79 7.31
C LYS A 265 22.23 3.62 6.77
N GLU A 266 21.97 3.98 5.52
CA GLU A 266 20.66 3.84 4.85
C GLU A 266 20.24 2.39 4.65
N LEU A 267 21.21 1.45 4.69
CA LEU A 267 20.97 0.01 4.73
C LEU A 267 21.01 -0.56 6.16
N GLY A 268 21.07 0.29 7.19
CA GLY A 268 21.04 -0.11 8.60
C GLY A 268 22.29 -0.87 9.10
N ILE A 269 23.29 -1.10 8.27
CA ILE A 269 24.43 -2.01 8.52
C ILE A 269 25.73 -1.28 8.91
N LEU A 270 25.70 0.03 9.15
CA LEU A 270 26.89 0.78 9.54
C LEU A 270 27.46 0.27 10.88
N GLN A 271 28.68 -0.26 10.88
CA GLN A 271 29.36 -0.77 12.08
C GLN A 271 30.73 -0.10 12.27
N THR A 272 30.74 0.92 13.13
CA THR A 272 31.94 1.73 13.46
C THR A 272 32.72 1.22 14.68
N GLY A 273 32.25 0.16 15.33
CA GLY A 273 32.85 -0.48 16.50
C GLY A 273 33.96 -1.49 16.19
N ALA A 274 34.27 -2.33 17.18
CA ALA A 274 35.21 -3.44 17.01
C ALA A 274 34.68 -4.47 15.99
N PRO A 275 35.56 -5.19 15.26
CA PRO A 275 35.13 -6.19 14.29
C PRO A 275 34.22 -7.26 14.93
N GLN A 276 33.07 -7.54 14.32
CA GLN A 276 32.11 -8.54 14.79
C GLN A 276 31.95 -9.67 13.77
N ALA A 277 31.77 -10.90 14.24
CA ALA A 277 31.51 -12.05 13.36
C ALA A 277 30.12 -11.99 12.71
N SER A 278 29.17 -11.28 13.32
CA SER A 278 27.83 -11.04 12.81
C SER A 278 27.45 -9.60 13.11
N VAL A 279 26.94 -8.89 12.10
CA VAL A 279 26.39 -7.53 12.20
C VAL A 279 24.94 -7.61 11.80
N ALA A 280 24.04 -7.44 12.77
CA ALA A 280 22.61 -7.25 12.53
C ALA A 280 22.35 -5.75 12.30
N GLY A 281 21.77 -5.42 11.15
CA GLY A 281 21.37 -4.07 10.82
C GLY A 281 20.13 -3.63 11.59
N SER A 282 19.86 -2.32 11.59
CA SER A 282 18.59 -1.81 12.08
C SER A 282 17.45 -2.16 11.14
N ASP A 283 16.23 -2.09 11.67
CA ASP A 283 15.01 -2.01 10.89
C ASP A 283 15.13 -0.94 9.79
N LEU A 284 14.73 -1.32 8.58
CA LEU A 284 14.76 -0.48 7.37
C LEU A 284 13.40 0.10 7.02
N ASP A 285 12.36 -0.14 7.82
CA ASP A 285 11.01 0.41 7.69
C ASP A 285 10.52 0.56 6.23
N PRO A 286 10.26 -0.57 5.54
CA PRO A 286 9.72 -0.57 4.19
C PRO A 286 8.29 -0.04 4.09
N THR A 287 8.03 0.83 3.11
CA THR A 287 6.64 1.24 2.79
C THR A 287 5.80 0.10 2.22
N ILE A 288 4.51 0.10 2.53
CA ILE A 288 3.52 -0.81 1.94
C ILE A 288 3.11 -0.39 0.52
N SER A 289 2.70 -1.40 -0.25
CA SER A 289 2.11 -1.28 -1.57
C SER A 289 0.89 -2.19 -1.66
N SER A 290 0.09 -2.05 -2.71
CA SER A 290 -1.04 -2.94 -2.95
C SER A 290 -0.61 -4.41 -3.07
N ALA A 291 0.61 -4.68 -3.53
CA ALA A 291 1.16 -6.02 -3.65
C ALA A 291 1.82 -6.56 -2.36
N THR A 292 1.82 -5.79 -1.27
CA THR A 292 2.38 -6.27 0.00
C THR A 292 1.49 -7.37 0.59
N ASP A 293 2.09 -8.50 0.96
CA ASP A 293 1.42 -9.62 1.62
C ASP A 293 1.03 -9.24 3.05
N LEU A 294 -0.20 -9.55 3.46
CA LEU A 294 -0.70 -9.22 4.80
C LEU A 294 0.00 -10.01 5.91
N ASN A 295 0.53 -11.20 5.60
CA ASN A 295 1.35 -11.96 6.53
C ASN A 295 2.76 -11.38 6.71
N ASP A 296 3.13 -10.39 5.91
CA ASP A 296 4.37 -9.63 6.06
C ASP A 296 4.11 -8.28 6.75
N LEU A 297 2.94 -8.08 7.37
CA LEU A 297 2.62 -6.88 8.14
C LEU A 297 2.62 -7.15 9.65
N PHE A 298 2.80 -6.06 10.40
CA PHE A 298 2.68 -5.92 11.84
C PHE A 298 3.76 -6.67 12.64
N GLY A 299 4.72 -7.31 11.98
CA GLY A 299 5.82 -8.07 12.55
C GLY A 299 6.62 -8.76 11.44
N SER A 300 7.54 -9.64 11.82
CA SER A 300 8.37 -10.35 10.82
C SER A 300 8.60 -11.82 11.15
N LYS A 301 8.80 -12.59 10.08
CA LYS A 301 9.04 -14.04 10.12
C LYS A 301 10.49 -14.32 10.48
N ALA A 302 10.69 -15.25 11.41
CA ALA A 302 12.01 -15.75 11.69
C ALA A 302 12.59 -16.48 10.46
N ARG A 303 13.84 -16.20 10.10
CA ARG A 303 14.53 -16.76 8.94
C ARG A 303 15.90 -17.28 9.32
N GLY A 304 16.32 -18.37 8.67
CA GLY A 304 17.63 -18.96 8.90
C GLY A 304 18.13 -19.73 7.68
N ARG A 305 19.44 -19.96 7.61
CA ARG A 305 20.05 -20.80 6.57
C ARG A 305 20.66 -22.03 7.21
N ILE A 306 20.28 -23.20 6.71
CA ILE A 306 20.96 -24.46 6.98
C ILE A 306 22.15 -24.55 6.03
N VAL A 307 23.36 -24.43 6.58
CA VAL A 307 24.61 -24.59 5.83
C VAL A 307 25.11 -26.02 6.00
N SER A 308 25.06 -26.79 4.92
CA SER A 308 25.51 -28.18 4.90
C SER A 308 26.95 -28.28 4.39
N GLY A 309 27.71 -29.28 4.83
CA GLY A 309 29.03 -29.54 4.25
C GLY A 309 28.90 -30.01 2.80
N GLY A 310 29.40 -29.23 1.85
CA GLY A 310 29.31 -29.56 0.42
C GLY A 310 28.99 -28.34 -0.43
N VAL A 311 28.49 -28.58 -1.64
CA VAL A 311 27.97 -27.57 -2.57
C VAL A 311 26.59 -28.03 -3.04
N ASP A 312 25.79 -27.10 -3.54
CA ASP A 312 24.43 -27.35 -4.05
C ASP A 312 23.49 -28.01 -3.01
N ASN A 313 23.72 -27.82 -1.70
CA ASN A 313 23.04 -28.52 -0.61
C ASN A 313 22.53 -27.65 0.55
N ASP A 314 22.59 -26.33 0.41
CA ASP A 314 22.08 -25.40 1.41
C ASP A 314 20.58 -25.11 1.28
N ILE A 315 19.96 -24.77 2.42
CA ILE A 315 18.51 -24.55 2.53
C ILE A 315 18.24 -23.28 3.32
N VAL A 316 17.29 -22.49 2.87
CA VAL A 316 16.73 -21.35 3.61
C VAL A 316 15.42 -21.79 4.24
N LEU A 317 15.27 -21.52 5.53
CA LEU A 317 14.03 -21.71 6.29
C LEU A 317 13.43 -20.35 6.60
N THR A 318 12.11 -20.23 6.40
CA THR A 318 11.31 -19.07 6.79
C THR A 318 10.13 -19.58 7.63
N ALA A 319 9.93 -19.03 8.81
CA ALA A 319 8.73 -19.31 9.62
C ALA A 319 7.47 -18.91 8.85
N ASN A 320 6.38 -19.66 9.03
CA ASN A 320 5.13 -19.38 8.32
C ASN A 320 4.33 -18.24 8.95
N HIS A 321 4.62 -17.88 10.19
CA HIS A 321 4.00 -16.77 10.92
C HIS A 321 5.04 -15.79 11.45
N ASN A 322 4.64 -14.52 11.56
CA ASN A 322 5.39 -13.50 12.26
C ASN A 322 5.48 -13.88 13.75
N GLY A 323 6.63 -13.64 14.35
CA GLY A 323 6.79 -13.87 15.78
C GLY A 323 8.16 -14.38 16.20
N THR A 324 8.41 -14.22 17.49
CA THR A 324 9.64 -14.63 18.15
C THR A 324 9.69 -16.12 18.50
N GLU A 325 8.56 -16.82 18.40
CA GLU A 325 8.41 -18.25 18.75
C GLU A 325 9.48 -19.12 18.08
N TYR A 326 9.78 -18.85 16.82
CA TYR A 326 10.71 -19.64 16.01
C TYR A 326 12.13 -19.09 15.99
N ASN A 327 12.44 -18.08 16.82
CA ASN A 327 13.81 -17.64 16.99
C ASN A 327 14.60 -18.71 17.78
N GLY A 328 15.81 -19.02 17.33
CA GLY A 328 16.71 -19.97 17.97
C GLY A 328 16.39 -21.45 17.71
N VAL A 329 15.55 -21.76 16.71
CA VAL A 329 15.26 -23.15 16.32
C VAL A 329 16.55 -23.89 15.97
N THR A 330 16.76 -25.05 16.60
CA THR A 330 17.87 -25.95 16.29
C THR A 330 17.47 -26.90 15.16
N VAL A 331 18.32 -27.05 14.14
CA VAL A 331 18.08 -28.00 13.03
C VAL A 331 19.04 -29.18 13.13
N ASN A 332 18.48 -30.39 13.05
CA ASN A 332 19.20 -31.65 13.15
C ASN A 332 18.91 -32.58 11.96
N TYR A 333 19.95 -33.19 11.40
CA TYR A 333 19.82 -34.24 10.40
C TYR A 333 20.04 -35.61 11.03
N ALA A 334 18.94 -36.34 11.27
CA ALA A 334 18.94 -37.68 11.86
C ALA A 334 19.27 -38.75 10.82
N ASN A 335 20.13 -39.71 11.20
CA ASN A 335 20.56 -40.82 10.35
C ASN A 335 19.67 -42.06 10.53
N ASP A 336 18.40 -41.91 10.18
CA ASP A 336 17.37 -42.94 10.28
C ASP A 336 16.33 -42.84 9.15
N GLY A 337 16.53 -41.92 8.20
CA GLY A 337 15.69 -41.75 7.01
C GLY A 337 16.12 -42.60 5.82
N SER A 338 15.31 -42.55 4.75
CA SER A 338 15.58 -43.21 3.48
C SER A 338 15.55 -42.19 2.33
N ALA A 339 16.54 -42.27 1.44
CA ALA A 339 16.65 -41.33 0.33
C ALA A 339 15.43 -41.40 -0.62
N GLY A 340 14.82 -40.25 -0.92
CA GLY A 340 13.59 -40.14 -1.72
C GLY A 340 12.28 -40.40 -0.95
N LEU A 341 12.36 -40.70 0.35
CA LEU A 341 11.25 -40.86 1.28
C LEU A 341 11.56 -40.13 2.61
N GLU A 342 12.28 -39.01 2.52
CA GLU A 342 12.63 -38.19 3.68
C GLU A 342 11.38 -37.65 4.39
N THR A 343 11.45 -37.58 5.72
CA THR A 343 10.43 -36.95 6.57
C THR A 343 11.08 -35.91 7.47
N ALA A 344 10.28 -35.00 8.00
CA ALA A 344 10.71 -34.02 8.98
C ALA A 344 9.67 -33.92 10.09
N ASP A 345 10.14 -33.58 11.28
CA ASP A 345 9.34 -33.46 12.49
C ASP A 345 9.84 -32.27 13.30
N TYR A 346 8.93 -31.43 13.79
CA TYR A 346 9.24 -30.30 14.66
C TYR A 346 8.73 -30.54 16.08
N ASP A 347 9.63 -30.42 17.06
CA ASP A 347 9.30 -30.48 18.48
C ASP A 347 9.31 -29.07 19.08
N ALA A 348 8.12 -28.52 19.32
CA ALA A 348 7.93 -27.19 19.88
C ALA A 348 8.44 -27.05 21.33
N MET A 349 8.55 -28.14 22.11
CA MET A 349 9.06 -28.06 23.50
C MET A 349 10.58 -27.86 23.52
N THR A 350 11.28 -28.47 22.57
CA THR A 350 12.74 -28.41 22.46
C THR A 350 13.20 -27.42 21.39
N ASN A 351 12.27 -26.76 20.69
CA ASN A 351 12.51 -25.87 19.56
C ASN A 351 13.45 -26.50 18.52
N THR A 352 13.22 -27.78 18.20
CA THR A 352 14.11 -28.58 17.37
C THR A 352 13.37 -29.13 16.15
N LEU A 353 13.87 -28.78 14.96
CA LEU A 353 13.47 -29.39 13.69
C LEU A 353 14.41 -30.56 13.37
N THR A 354 13.86 -31.77 13.34
CA THR A 354 14.60 -32.98 12.96
C THR A 354 14.19 -33.40 11.56
N VAL A 355 15.15 -33.53 10.66
CA VAL A 355 14.94 -34.12 9.33
C VAL A 355 15.57 -35.49 9.30
N HIS A 356 14.77 -36.48 8.93
CA HIS A 356 15.17 -37.88 8.83
C HIS A 356 15.76 -38.14 7.44
N VAL A 357 17.08 -38.24 7.38
CA VAL A 357 17.84 -38.32 6.13
C VAL A 357 18.65 -39.62 6.03
N SER A 358 19.05 -39.98 4.81
CA SER A 358 20.09 -40.98 4.56
C SER A 358 21.41 -40.25 4.24
N PRO A 359 22.36 -40.16 5.20
CA PRO A 359 23.54 -39.32 5.06
C PRO A 359 24.40 -39.67 3.85
N GLY A 360 24.82 -38.64 3.12
CA GLY A 360 25.61 -38.77 1.89
C GLY A 360 24.80 -39.23 0.67
N VAL A 361 23.48 -39.44 0.82
CA VAL A 361 22.58 -39.88 -0.26
C VAL A 361 21.38 -38.95 -0.42
N THR A 362 20.72 -38.57 0.67
CA THR A 362 19.63 -37.58 0.66
C THR A 362 20.15 -36.26 0.11
N THR A 363 19.41 -35.67 -0.83
CA THR A 363 19.73 -34.38 -1.43
C THR A 363 19.02 -33.24 -0.71
N ALA A 364 19.48 -32.00 -0.88
CA ALA A 364 18.78 -30.84 -0.33
C ALA A 364 17.35 -30.67 -0.90
N VAL A 365 17.09 -31.14 -2.13
CA VAL A 365 15.71 -31.27 -2.66
C VAL A 365 14.88 -32.21 -1.78
N GLY A 366 15.43 -33.36 -1.37
CA GLY A 366 14.76 -34.30 -0.48
C GLY A 366 14.43 -33.67 0.87
N VAL A 367 15.40 -32.98 1.48
CA VAL A 367 15.20 -32.27 2.75
C VAL A 367 14.13 -31.18 2.63
N ARG A 368 14.21 -30.33 1.61
CA ARG A 368 13.20 -29.28 1.36
C ARG A 368 11.80 -29.89 1.25
N ASN A 369 11.67 -30.96 0.46
CA ASN A 369 10.38 -31.63 0.27
C ASN A 369 9.87 -32.22 1.59
N ALA A 370 10.73 -32.82 2.41
CA ALA A 370 10.37 -33.38 3.71
C ALA A 370 9.82 -32.30 4.65
N ILE A 371 10.50 -31.16 4.76
CA ILE A 371 10.07 -30.02 5.60
C ILE A 371 8.74 -29.46 5.10
N ASN A 372 8.60 -29.22 3.80
CA ASN A 372 7.38 -28.65 3.24
C ASN A 372 6.20 -29.64 3.20
N SER A 373 6.43 -30.92 3.47
CA SER A 373 5.39 -31.97 3.48
C SER A 373 4.98 -32.39 4.89
N MET A 374 5.49 -31.73 5.94
CA MET A 374 5.04 -31.98 7.31
C MET A 374 3.54 -31.67 7.45
N PRO A 375 2.81 -32.36 8.33
CA PRO A 375 1.49 -31.90 8.77
C PRO A 375 1.67 -30.55 9.48
N ASP A 376 0.95 -29.52 9.02
CA ASP A 376 0.99 -28.14 9.55
C ASP A 376 2.43 -27.62 9.74
N PRO A 377 3.21 -27.47 8.65
CA PRO A 377 4.63 -27.15 8.75
C PRO A 377 4.80 -25.76 9.40
N PRO A 378 5.65 -25.61 10.44
CA PRO A 378 5.94 -24.30 11.03
C PRO A 378 6.85 -23.43 10.15
N PHE A 379 7.53 -24.05 9.17
CA PHE A 379 8.47 -23.39 8.26
C PHE A 379 8.19 -23.75 6.81
N THR A 380 8.48 -22.81 5.93
CA THR A 380 8.70 -23.06 4.51
C THR A 380 10.20 -23.16 4.22
N ALA A 381 10.61 -24.25 3.59
CA ALA A 381 11.97 -24.49 3.12
C ALA A 381 12.12 -24.17 1.63
N GLU A 382 13.22 -23.49 1.30
CA GLU A 382 13.67 -23.22 -0.06
C GLU A 382 15.13 -23.62 -0.23
N LEU A 383 15.53 -23.98 -1.45
CA LEU A 383 16.94 -24.25 -1.75
C LEU A 383 17.72 -22.92 -1.78
N ASP A 384 18.88 -22.84 -1.15
CA ASP A 384 19.77 -21.70 -1.38
C ASP A 384 20.40 -21.81 -2.79
N TYR A 385 20.67 -20.67 -3.41
CA TYR A 385 21.33 -20.57 -4.71
C TYR A 385 22.80 -20.17 -4.57
N ARG A 386 23.25 -19.81 -3.37
CA ARG A 386 24.56 -19.17 -3.14
C ARG A 386 25.73 -20.14 -3.17
N ASP A 387 25.48 -21.41 -2.88
CA ASP A 387 26.45 -22.51 -2.95
C ASP A 387 26.33 -23.30 -4.26
N GLN A 388 25.52 -22.83 -5.22
CA GLN A 388 25.27 -23.58 -6.45
C GLN A 388 26.48 -23.56 -7.38
N THR A 389 26.89 -24.72 -7.88
CA THR A 389 28.00 -24.82 -8.84
C THR A 389 27.57 -24.49 -10.27
N THR A 390 26.32 -24.79 -10.61
CA THR A 390 25.68 -24.46 -11.89
C THR A 390 24.20 -24.10 -11.68
N PRO A 391 23.56 -23.36 -12.59
CA PRO A 391 22.13 -23.05 -12.48
C PRO A 391 21.20 -24.28 -12.45
N THR A 392 21.68 -25.45 -12.92
CA THR A 392 20.91 -26.69 -13.01
C THR A 392 21.20 -27.69 -11.89
N SER A 393 22.23 -27.46 -11.06
CA SER A 393 22.63 -28.37 -9.97
C SER A 393 21.92 -28.08 -8.64
N ARG A 394 21.08 -27.04 -8.58
CA ARG A 394 20.43 -26.55 -7.37
C ARG A 394 19.74 -27.67 -6.58
N GLY A 395 20.18 -27.85 -5.34
CA GLY A 395 19.64 -28.83 -4.40
C GLY A 395 19.94 -30.29 -4.72
N GLY A 396 20.83 -30.55 -5.71
CA GLY A 396 21.29 -31.88 -6.07
C GLY A 396 22.43 -32.39 -5.19
N GLY A 397 23.08 -31.52 -4.41
CA GLY A 397 24.10 -31.89 -3.45
C GLY A 397 23.51 -32.70 -2.30
N THR A 398 24.30 -33.63 -1.76
CA THR A 398 23.88 -34.49 -0.66
C THR A 398 24.15 -33.85 0.70
N VAL A 399 23.33 -34.18 1.69
CA VAL A 399 23.52 -33.72 3.08
C VAL A 399 24.17 -34.80 3.93
N LEU A 400 24.87 -34.41 5.00
CA LEU A 400 25.48 -35.32 5.98
C LEU A 400 24.72 -35.26 7.30
N ALA A 401 24.70 -36.34 8.07
CA ALA A 401 24.12 -36.30 9.42
C ALA A 401 25.00 -35.50 10.39
N GLY A 402 24.36 -34.80 11.31
CA GLY A 402 25.02 -34.01 12.35
C GLY A 402 24.01 -33.39 13.28
N ALA A 403 24.33 -33.39 14.59
CA ALA A 403 23.59 -32.66 15.59
C ALA A 403 23.96 -31.19 15.52
N ASP A 404 22.94 -30.32 15.53
CA ASP A 404 23.07 -28.86 15.57
C ASP A 404 23.89 -28.29 14.41
N LEU A 405 23.22 -28.12 13.26
CA LEU A 405 23.82 -27.50 12.07
C LEU A 405 24.11 -25.99 12.27
N GLY A 406 24.00 -25.46 13.49
CA GLY A 406 24.33 -24.08 13.84
C GLY A 406 23.37 -23.07 13.22
N VAL A 407 22.13 -23.48 12.95
CA VAL A 407 21.14 -22.67 12.24
C VAL A 407 20.53 -21.67 13.19
N ALA A 408 20.99 -20.42 13.10
CA ALA A 408 20.29 -19.31 13.72
C ALA A 408 19.09 -18.95 12.85
N ILE A 409 17.94 -19.62 13.05
CA ILE A 409 16.67 -19.01 12.68
C ILE A 409 16.48 -17.83 13.63
N ALA A 410 16.39 -16.61 13.09
CA ALA A 410 16.35 -15.38 13.88
C ALA A 410 15.56 -14.31 13.12
N GLY A 411 15.47 -13.12 13.71
CA GLY A 411 14.82 -11.97 13.09
C GLY A 411 13.29 -12.00 13.14
N GLY A 412 12.69 -13.01 13.77
CA GLY A 412 11.25 -13.01 14.01
C GLY A 412 10.88 -11.94 15.04
N VAL A 413 9.87 -11.12 14.73
CA VAL A 413 9.32 -10.08 15.60
C VAL A 413 7.83 -10.35 15.77
N ASP A 414 7.34 -10.24 17.02
CA ASP A 414 5.93 -10.46 17.35
C ASP A 414 5.03 -9.42 16.70
N GLY A 415 3.90 -9.90 16.16
CA GLY A 415 2.82 -9.07 15.65
C GLY A 415 2.19 -9.66 14.38
N GLN A 416 1.48 -10.77 14.56
CA GLN A 416 0.64 -11.31 13.49
C GLN A 416 -0.66 -10.51 13.40
N LEU A 417 -0.99 -10.05 12.20
CA LEU A 417 -2.27 -9.44 11.91
C LEU A 417 -3.39 -10.49 12.07
N ASP A 418 -4.41 -10.14 12.86
CA ASP A 418 -5.63 -10.91 13.04
C ASP A 418 -6.49 -10.77 11.78
N LEU A 419 -6.46 -11.79 10.93
CA LEU A 419 -7.27 -11.85 9.72
C LEU A 419 -8.55 -12.67 9.92
N ASP A 420 -8.64 -13.47 10.97
CA ASP A 420 -9.74 -14.42 11.17
C ASP A 420 -11.00 -13.76 11.75
N SER A 421 -10.81 -12.72 12.57
CA SER A 421 -11.94 -12.09 13.28
C SER A 421 -12.74 -11.15 12.39
N GLY A 422 -12.08 -10.41 11.50
CA GLY A 422 -12.73 -9.43 10.64
C GLY A 422 -13.15 -8.14 11.35
N LEU A 423 -13.97 -7.33 10.68
CA LEU A 423 -14.34 -5.99 11.13
C LEU A 423 -15.85 -5.86 11.29
N LEU A 424 -16.28 -5.05 12.26
CA LEU A 424 -17.66 -4.60 12.39
C LEU A 424 -17.74 -3.14 11.95
N VAL A 425 -18.41 -2.87 10.83
CA VAL A 425 -18.52 -1.51 10.28
C VAL A 425 -19.96 -1.03 10.33
N THR A 426 -20.21 0.08 11.01
CA THR A 426 -21.49 0.79 10.95
C THR A 426 -21.34 2.00 10.04
N ASN A 427 -22.20 2.11 9.03
CA ASN A 427 -22.22 3.23 8.08
C ASN A 427 -23.66 3.67 7.82
N GLY A 428 -24.10 4.72 8.50
CA GLY A 428 -25.48 5.16 8.54
C GLY A 428 -26.32 4.21 9.40
N ALA A 429 -27.45 3.75 8.87
CA ALA A 429 -28.34 2.82 9.58
C ALA A 429 -27.88 1.35 9.48
N ASP A 430 -26.90 1.06 8.62
CA ASP A 430 -26.45 -0.30 8.36
C ASP A 430 -25.23 -0.66 9.21
N THR A 431 -25.18 -1.92 9.63
CA THR A 431 -23.99 -2.52 10.25
C THR A 431 -23.62 -3.79 9.49
N TYR A 432 -22.34 -3.87 9.10
CA TYR A 432 -21.77 -4.93 8.29
C TYR A 432 -20.69 -5.67 9.08
N THR A 433 -20.71 -6.99 9.01
CA THR A 433 -19.57 -7.82 9.39
C THR A 433 -18.75 -8.07 8.12
N ILE A 434 -17.52 -7.56 8.09
CA ILE A 434 -16.59 -7.70 6.97
C ILE A 434 -15.62 -8.83 7.30
N ASP A 435 -15.61 -9.87 6.47
CA ASP A 435 -14.72 -11.01 6.58
C ASP A 435 -13.37 -10.70 5.93
N THR A 436 -12.29 -10.87 6.70
CA THR A 436 -10.89 -10.68 6.26
C THR A 436 -10.10 -11.99 6.19
N SER A 437 -10.73 -13.14 6.45
CA SER A 437 -10.02 -14.42 6.59
C SER A 437 -9.44 -14.96 5.27
N SER A 438 -9.90 -14.42 4.13
CA SER A 438 -9.48 -14.85 2.79
C SER A 438 -8.59 -13.85 2.05
N VAL A 439 -8.24 -12.72 2.67
CA VAL A 439 -7.38 -11.72 2.02
C VAL A 439 -5.91 -12.10 2.18
N GLU A 440 -5.14 -12.02 1.09
CA GLU A 440 -3.70 -12.35 1.10
C GLU A 440 -2.84 -11.09 1.00
N THR A 441 -3.30 -10.08 0.24
CA THR A 441 -2.54 -8.85 0.00
C THR A 441 -3.28 -7.61 0.48
N VAL A 442 -2.56 -6.49 0.61
CA VAL A 442 -3.15 -5.18 0.88
C VAL A 442 -4.20 -4.82 -0.18
N GLU A 443 -3.98 -5.17 -1.45
CA GLU A 443 -4.97 -4.99 -2.52
C GLU A 443 -6.27 -5.76 -2.24
N ASP A 444 -6.17 -7.02 -1.79
CA ASP A 444 -7.35 -7.82 -1.47
C ASP A 444 -8.14 -7.20 -0.32
N LEU A 445 -7.44 -6.75 0.74
CA LEU A 445 -8.04 -6.04 1.86
C LEU A 445 -8.74 -4.75 1.38
N LEU A 446 -8.07 -3.93 0.57
CA LEU A 446 -8.66 -2.72 0.01
C LEU A 446 -9.88 -3.03 -0.85
N ASN A 447 -9.85 -4.09 -1.66
CA ASN A 447 -10.99 -4.49 -2.49
C ASN A 447 -12.18 -4.97 -1.66
N VAL A 448 -11.94 -5.70 -0.57
CA VAL A 448 -12.98 -6.09 0.38
C VAL A 448 -13.60 -4.86 1.04
N LEU A 449 -12.79 -3.95 1.57
CA LEU A 449 -13.26 -2.73 2.22
C LEU A 449 -14.00 -1.79 1.24
N ASN A 450 -13.50 -1.65 0.01
CA ASN A 450 -14.08 -0.81 -1.04
C ASN A 450 -15.28 -1.44 -1.76
N ASN A 451 -15.81 -2.57 -1.27
CA ASN A 451 -17.00 -3.14 -1.84
C ASN A 451 -18.16 -2.11 -1.80
N PRO A 452 -18.83 -1.83 -2.94
CA PRO A 452 -19.87 -0.80 -3.02
C PRO A 452 -21.03 -0.97 -2.03
N GLN A 453 -21.25 -2.18 -1.50
CA GLN A 453 -22.29 -2.41 -0.51
C GLN A 453 -22.00 -1.74 0.85
N TYR A 454 -20.73 -1.56 1.21
CA TYR A 454 -20.34 -0.96 2.49
C TYR A 454 -20.30 0.57 2.44
N GLY A 455 -20.26 1.14 1.22
CA GLY A 455 -20.17 2.59 1.01
C GLY A 455 -18.90 3.20 1.61
N LEU A 456 -17.78 2.49 1.53
CA LEU A 456 -16.48 2.92 2.06
C LEU A 456 -15.51 3.31 0.94
N ALA A 457 -14.53 4.12 1.31
CA ALA A 457 -13.33 4.41 0.52
C ALA A 457 -12.11 4.13 1.41
N ALA A 458 -11.44 3.00 1.19
CA ALA A 458 -10.21 2.60 1.85
C ALA A 458 -9.02 2.79 0.90
N THR A 459 -7.91 3.33 1.41
CA THR A 459 -6.68 3.57 0.66
C THR A 459 -5.44 3.37 1.53
N ILE A 460 -4.30 3.05 0.92
CA ILE A 460 -3.01 3.19 1.60
C ILE A 460 -2.79 4.67 1.92
N ASN A 461 -2.43 4.98 3.17
CA ASN A 461 -2.22 6.34 3.63
C ASN A 461 -1.04 7.02 2.90
N SER A 462 -0.91 8.33 3.09
CA SER A 462 0.13 9.11 2.39
C SER A 462 1.57 8.74 2.79
N ALA A 463 1.78 8.28 4.04
CA ALA A 463 3.06 7.81 4.54
C ALA A 463 3.42 6.41 4.02
N ARG A 464 2.43 5.68 3.50
CA ARG A 464 2.52 4.30 3.02
C ARG A 464 3.00 3.35 4.11
N ASP A 465 2.55 3.56 5.33
CA ASP A 465 2.77 2.71 6.50
C ASP A 465 1.45 2.18 7.09
N GLY A 466 0.30 2.66 6.60
CA GLY A 466 -1.01 2.32 7.13
C GLY A 466 -2.15 2.41 6.10
N ILE A 467 -3.36 2.10 6.56
CA ILE A 467 -4.60 2.16 5.77
C ILE A 467 -5.51 3.25 6.34
N ASP A 468 -6.01 4.13 5.48
CA ASP A 468 -7.03 5.12 5.82
C ASP A 468 -8.38 4.66 5.27
N VAL A 469 -9.45 4.82 6.05
CA VAL A 469 -10.82 4.45 5.65
C VAL A 469 -11.77 5.62 5.85
N ARG A 470 -12.63 5.85 4.87
CA ARG A 470 -13.64 6.91 4.83
C ARG A 470 -15.01 6.34 4.50
N THR A 471 -16.07 7.00 4.92
CA THR A 471 -17.40 6.75 4.35
C THR A 471 -17.60 7.61 3.10
N ARG A 472 -18.29 7.02 2.11
CA ARG A 472 -18.80 7.71 0.93
C ARG A 472 -20.18 8.33 1.17
N ARG A 473 -20.82 8.04 2.31
CA ARG A 473 -22.18 8.49 2.63
C ARG A 473 -22.12 9.82 3.39
N SER A 474 -22.75 10.84 2.84
CA SER A 474 -22.83 12.16 3.47
C SER A 474 -23.84 12.16 4.63
N GLY A 475 -23.43 12.68 5.78
CA GLY A 475 -24.29 12.81 6.96
C GLY A 475 -24.61 11.51 7.68
N ALA A 476 -23.93 10.41 7.32
CA ALA A 476 -24.08 9.11 7.96
C ALA A 476 -23.14 8.98 9.17
N ASP A 477 -23.63 8.38 10.26
CA ASP A 477 -22.76 7.94 11.34
C ASP A 477 -21.83 6.84 10.83
N PHE A 478 -20.53 6.98 11.09
CA PHE A 478 -19.53 6.04 10.60
C PHE A 478 -18.64 5.55 11.75
N SER A 479 -18.54 4.24 11.90
CA SER A 479 -17.61 3.63 12.84
C SER A 479 -17.14 2.25 12.38
N ILE A 480 -15.92 1.91 12.77
CA ILE A 480 -15.25 0.64 12.56
C ILE A 480 -14.86 0.12 13.95
N GLY A 481 -15.30 -1.09 14.25
CA GLY A 481 -15.01 -1.82 15.47
C GLY A 481 -14.54 -3.24 15.18
N GLU A 482 -14.27 -3.96 16.26
CA GLU A 482 -13.82 -5.35 16.20
C GLU A 482 -14.99 -6.31 16.02
N ASN A 483 -14.79 -7.37 15.23
CA ASN A 483 -15.71 -8.50 15.17
C ASN A 483 -15.17 -9.69 16.00
N GLY A 484 -14.93 -9.45 17.30
CA GLY A 484 -14.49 -10.48 18.26
C GLY A 484 -12.98 -10.66 18.41
N GLY A 485 -12.17 -9.89 17.70
CA GLY A 485 -10.70 -9.91 17.76
C GLY A 485 -10.07 -8.52 17.86
N THR A 486 -8.94 -8.32 17.17
CA THR A 486 -8.15 -7.08 17.21
C THR A 486 -7.79 -6.51 15.84
N THR A 487 -8.39 -7.03 14.76
CA THR A 487 -8.13 -6.62 13.37
C THR A 487 -8.19 -5.10 13.19
N ALA A 488 -9.24 -4.43 13.70
CA ALA A 488 -9.40 -2.98 13.52
C ALA A 488 -8.33 -2.19 14.26
N THR A 489 -7.97 -2.64 15.46
CA THR A 489 -6.93 -2.05 16.31
C THR A 489 -5.55 -2.20 15.67
N GLN A 490 -5.22 -3.40 15.17
CA GLN A 490 -3.94 -3.66 14.53
C GLN A 490 -3.79 -2.90 13.21
N LEU A 491 -4.86 -2.79 12.42
CA LEU A 491 -4.91 -1.93 11.24
C LEU A 491 -4.86 -0.42 11.57
N GLY A 492 -5.05 -0.05 12.84
CA GLY A 492 -5.08 1.34 13.30
C GLY A 492 -6.34 2.11 12.89
N ILE A 493 -7.39 1.41 12.44
CA ILE A 493 -8.62 1.98 11.88
C ILE A 493 -9.83 1.86 12.82
N ARG A 494 -9.62 1.43 14.06
CA ARG A 494 -10.69 1.37 15.06
C ARG A 494 -11.13 2.78 15.46
N THR A 495 -12.41 3.09 15.30
CA THR A 495 -12.94 4.45 15.53
C THR A 495 -12.99 4.84 17.00
N TYR A 496 -13.44 3.90 17.85
CA TYR A 496 -13.57 4.13 19.29
C TYR A 496 -12.73 3.11 20.04
N THR A 497 -11.75 3.62 20.78
CA THR A 497 -10.93 2.85 21.73
C THR A 497 -11.38 3.16 23.16
N GLU A 498 -10.76 2.50 24.15
CA GLU A 498 -10.95 2.83 25.56
C GLU A 498 -10.57 4.30 25.88
N ASP A 499 -9.73 4.93 25.06
CA ASP A 499 -9.36 6.34 25.21
C ASP A 499 -10.38 7.32 24.62
N ALA A 500 -11.38 6.82 23.89
CA ALA A 500 -12.40 7.66 23.28
C ALA A 500 -13.14 8.45 24.37
N ARG A 501 -13.13 9.79 24.27
CA ARG A 501 -13.70 10.64 25.31
C ARG A 501 -15.22 10.60 25.23
N LEU A 502 -15.89 10.41 26.36
CA LEU A 502 -17.35 10.41 26.43
C LEU A 502 -17.96 11.74 25.99
N ALA A 503 -17.19 12.83 26.03
CA ALA A 503 -17.61 14.15 25.54
C ALA A 503 -17.72 14.23 24.01
N ASP A 504 -17.01 13.37 23.27
CA ASP A 504 -16.97 13.44 21.80
C ASP A 504 -18.16 12.69 21.15
N PHE A 505 -18.85 11.85 21.93
CA PHE A 505 -20.05 11.14 21.51
C PHE A 505 -21.25 12.09 21.28
N ASN A 506 -22.26 11.60 20.55
CA ASN A 506 -23.48 12.36 20.21
C ASN A 506 -23.17 13.71 19.54
N HIS A 507 -22.25 13.70 18.57
CA HIS A 507 -21.81 14.91 17.85
C HIS A 507 -21.23 16.00 18.77
N GLY A 508 -20.44 15.60 19.78
CA GLY A 508 -19.80 16.51 20.73
C GLY A 508 -20.71 17.04 21.83
N VAL A 509 -21.95 16.55 21.93
CA VAL A 509 -22.83 16.80 23.09
C VAL A 509 -22.37 16.00 24.31
N GLY A 510 -21.72 14.87 24.06
CA GLY A 510 -21.27 13.91 25.05
C GLY A 510 -22.35 12.95 25.53
N VAL A 511 -21.92 11.92 26.27
CA VAL A 511 -22.83 10.97 26.97
C VAL A 511 -23.27 11.52 28.33
N ILE A 512 -22.56 12.53 28.85
CA ILE A 512 -22.81 13.19 30.13
C ILE A 512 -23.03 14.67 29.86
N ILE A 513 -24.20 15.19 30.21
CA ILE A 513 -24.49 16.62 30.17
C ILE A 513 -24.25 17.16 31.59
N PRO A 514 -23.16 17.90 31.86
CA PRO A 514 -22.97 18.55 33.15
C PRO A 514 -24.05 19.62 33.30
N GLY A 515 -25.01 19.40 34.20
CA GLY A 515 -25.96 20.43 34.62
C GLY A 515 -25.43 21.19 35.85
N ASP A 516 -26.08 22.30 36.21
CA ASP A 516 -25.79 23.03 37.46
C ASP A 516 -26.12 22.22 38.73
N ASN A 517 -26.81 21.07 38.58
CA ASN A 517 -27.22 20.18 39.66
C ASN A 517 -26.95 18.70 39.27
N ASP A 518 -25.83 18.15 39.75
CA ASP A 518 -25.41 16.75 39.55
C ASP A 518 -26.50 15.69 39.80
N ALA A 519 -27.46 15.99 40.68
CA ALA A 519 -28.58 15.11 41.01
C ALA A 519 -29.59 14.88 39.87
N GLU A 520 -29.73 15.83 38.95
CA GLU A 520 -30.68 15.73 37.83
C GLU A 520 -30.06 14.96 36.65
N THR A 521 -28.76 15.18 36.39
CA THR A 521 -27.96 14.39 35.43
C THR A 521 -27.89 12.91 35.85
N LEU A 522 -27.68 12.63 37.15
CA LEU A 522 -27.70 11.27 37.71
C LEU A 522 -29.08 10.58 37.60
N ALA A 523 -30.17 11.34 37.69
CA ALA A 523 -31.52 10.79 37.62
C ALA A 523 -31.93 10.44 36.19
N GLN A 524 -31.42 11.16 35.19
CA GLN A 524 -31.72 10.95 33.77
C GLN A 524 -30.82 9.88 33.12
N ASN A 525 -29.58 9.74 33.57
CA ASN A 525 -28.58 8.82 33.01
C ASN A 525 -28.29 7.64 33.96
N LYS A 526 -29.31 6.83 34.27
CA LYS A 526 -29.10 5.58 35.02
C LYS A 526 -28.49 4.51 34.12
N PHE A 527 -27.17 4.42 34.12
CA PHE A 527 -26.45 3.36 33.43
C PHE A 527 -26.35 2.14 34.36
N GLN A 528 -27.14 1.10 34.07
CA GLN A 528 -27.16 -0.15 34.84
C GLN A 528 -26.63 -1.30 34.00
N ILE A 529 -25.53 -1.91 34.44
CA ILE A 529 -25.05 -3.16 33.85
C ILE A 529 -25.66 -4.32 34.63
N THR A 530 -26.34 -5.20 33.92
CA THR A 530 -26.91 -6.42 34.48
C THR A 530 -26.07 -7.61 34.05
N VAL A 531 -25.30 -8.18 34.97
CA VAL A 531 -24.51 -9.40 34.73
C VAL A 531 -25.28 -10.59 35.27
N THR A 532 -25.54 -11.60 34.43
CA THR A 532 -26.12 -12.86 34.87
C THR A 532 -25.10 -13.97 34.71
N GLU A 533 -24.69 -14.57 35.83
CA GLU A 533 -23.72 -15.66 35.87
C GLU A 533 -24.29 -16.79 36.74
N ASP A 534 -24.27 -18.03 36.24
CA ASP A 534 -24.84 -19.22 36.89
C ASP A 534 -26.30 -19.06 37.40
N GLY A 535 -27.10 -18.27 36.67
CA GLY A 535 -28.50 -18.00 37.02
C GLY A 535 -28.71 -16.96 38.13
N VAL A 536 -27.63 -16.29 38.57
CA VAL A 536 -27.69 -15.16 39.50
C VAL A 536 -27.50 -13.87 38.72
N THR A 537 -28.48 -12.98 38.78
CA THR A 537 -28.43 -11.67 38.15
C THR A 537 -28.00 -10.61 39.17
N ASN A 538 -26.83 -10.00 38.93
CA ASN A 538 -26.33 -8.85 39.66
C ASN A 538 -26.54 -7.59 38.81
N VAL A 539 -27.00 -6.50 39.45
CA VAL A 539 -27.17 -5.19 38.81
C VAL A 539 -26.15 -4.24 39.42
N TYR A 540 -25.35 -3.62 38.58
CA TYR A 540 -24.36 -2.61 38.95
C TYR A 540 -24.83 -1.24 38.45
N ASP A 541 -24.98 -0.30 39.37
CA ASP A 541 -25.18 1.11 39.05
C ASP A 541 -23.81 1.74 38.79
N ILE A 542 -23.61 2.27 37.58
CA ILE A 542 -22.41 3.04 37.24
C ILE A 542 -22.72 4.52 37.50
N ASP A 543 -21.85 5.17 38.27
CA ASP A 543 -21.89 6.63 38.43
C ASP A 543 -21.17 7.27 37.24
N PRO A 544 -21.91 7.93 36.32
CA PRO A 544 -21.28 8.57 35.18
C PRO A 544 -20.47 9.82 35.59
N LEU A 545 -20.67 10.38 36.79
CA LEU A 545 -19.96 11.57 37.25
C LEU A 545 -18.51 11.23 37.61
N GLY A 546 -17.61 11.43 36.64
CA GLY A 546 -16.18 11.18 36.79
C GLY A 546 -15.58 10.41 35.62
N LEU A 547 -16.42 9.82 34.78
CA LEU A 547 -16.00 9.13 33.56
C LEU A 547 -15.63 10.18 32.50
N THR A 548 -14.43 10.06 31.98
CA THR A 548 -13.89 10.93 30.93
C THR A 548 -13.81 10.18 29.61
N THR A 549 -13.49 8.89 29.63
CA THR A 549 -13.36 8.04 28.44
C THR A 549 -14.21 6.79 28.52
N VAL A 550 -14.36 6.08 27.38
CA VAL A 550 -15.05 4.78 27.31
C VAL A 550 -14.40 3.75 28.23
N GLY A 551 -13.08 3.79 28.41
CA GLY A 551 -12.35 2.88 29.29
C GLY A 551 -12.59 3.10 30.79
N ASP A 552 -13.21 4.21 31.18
CA ASP A 552 -13.61 4.42 32.57
C ASP A 552 -14.91 3.65 32.94
N LEU A 553 -15.72 3.24 31.94
CA LEU A 553 -16.96 2.45 32.09
C LEU A 553 -16.68 0.97 32.38
#